data_AF-A0A0W8EZU5-F1
#
_entry.id   AF-A0A0W8EZU5-F1
#
_cell.length_a   1.000
_cell.length_b   1.000
_cell.length_c   1.000
_cell.angle_alpha   90.00
_cell.angle_beta   90.00
_cell.angle_gamma   90.00
#
_symmetry.space_group_name_H-M   'P 1'
#
loop_
_entity.id
_entity.type
_entity.pdbx_description
1 polymer ?
#
loop_
_entity_poly.entity_id
_entity_poly.type
_entity_poly.pdbx_seq_one_letter_code
_entity_poly.pdbx_strand_id
1 'polypeptide(L)'
;MGSRRQTDARVILDSIDTCRQRQGLENPVILVTGNDIFMDGVISLFGLARPSACAAVVSTRRLTNEFYDRDDDEDELVDRLVKESAHEVGHLIGLDHCTTPECIMYNPLTLDDLDRKKRWFCPDCQEKRDRAAIAD
;
A
#
# COMPACT_ATOMS: atom_id res chain seq x y z
N MET A 1 -21.13 -21.34 -5.42
CA MET A 1 -19.80 -20.71 -5.29
C MET A 1 -19.95 -19.21 -5.49
N GLY A 2 -19.95 -18.43 -4.41
CA GLY A 2 -20.02 -16.97 -4.52
C GLY A 2 -18.73 -16.45 -5.13
N SER A 3 -18.85 -15.61 -6.17
CA SER A 3 -17.70 -14.89 -6.72
C SER A 3 -16.96 -14.19 -5.57
N ARG A 4 -15.63 -14.38 -5.46
CA ARG A 4 -14.84 -13.62 -4.49
C ARG A 4 -15.11 -12.14 -4.75
N ARG A 5 -15.64 -11.40 -3.78
CA ARG A 5 -15.88 -9.95 -3.88
C ARG A 5 -14.53 -9.22 -3.80
N GLN A 6 -13.66 -9.48 -4.76
CA GLN A 6 -12.33 -8.91 -4.88
C GLN A 6 -12.24 -8.09 -6.16
N THR A 7 -11.42 -7.04 -6.14
CA THR A 7 -11.16 -6.17 -7.30
C THR A 7 -9.70 -6.27 -7.70
N ASP A 8 -9.43 -6.39 -9.00
CA ASP A 8 -8.05 -6.39 -9.49
C ASP A 8 -7.45 -4.99 -9.31
N ALA A 9 -6.41 -4.89 -8.47
CA ALA A 9 -5.73 -3.64 -8.16
C ALA A 9 -5.14 -2.98 -9.41
N ARG A 10 -4.76 -3.76 -10.43
CA ARG A 10 -4.19 -3.22 -11.67
C ARG A 10 -5.22 -2.43 -12.47
N VAL A 11 -6.47 -2.91 -12.50
CA VAL A 11 -7.59 -2.25 -13.18
C VAL A 11 -7.95 -0.93 -12.48
N ILE A 12 -7.89 -0.93 -11.14
CA ILE A 12 -8.05 0.29 -10.35
C ILE A 12 -6.96 1.30 -10.74
N LEU A 13 -5.70 0.88 -10.81
CA LEU A 13 -4.57 1.74 -11.16
C LEU A 13 -4.65 2.26 -12.60
N ASP A 14 -5.11 1.46 -13.56
CA ASP A 14 -5.39 1.92 -14.95
C ASP A 14 -6.41 3.07 -14.98
N SER A 15 -7.44 2.95 -14.13
CA SER A 15 -8.50 3.95 -14.01
C SER A 15 -8.00 5.24 -13.37
N ILE A 16 -7.15 5.13 -12.33
CA ILE A 16 -6.53 6.28 -11.67
C ILE A 16 -5.58 7.00 -12.64
N ASP A 17 -4.74 6.26 -13.38
CA ASP A 17 -3.82 6.84 -14.37
C ASP A 17 -4.58 7.67 -15.43
N THR A 18 -5.65 7.08 -15.99
CA THR A 18 -6.53 7.80 -16.94
C THR A 18 -7.12 9.07 -16.33
N CYS A 19 -7.54 9.02 -15.06
CA CYS A 19 -8.08 10.18 -14.37
C CYS A 19 -7.01 11.26 -14.12
N ARG A 20 -5.81 10.86 -13.65
CA ARG A 20 -4.68 11.76 -13.41
C ARG A 20 -4.29 12.50 -14.68
N GLN A 21 -4.15 11.80 -15.80
CA GLN A 21 -3.82 12.39 -17.10
C GLN A 21 -4.88 13.39 -17.56
N ARG A 22 -6.17 13.06 -17.41
CA ARG A 22 -7.29 13.94 -17.80
C ARG A 22 -7.38 15.21 -16.94
N GLN A 23 -7.05 15.09 -15.66
CA GLN A 23 -7.13 16.20 -14.69
C GLN A 23 -5.81 16.98 -14.59
N GLY A 24 -4.74 16.56 -15.27
CA GLY A 24 -3.42 17.18 -15.16
C GLY A 24 -2.83 17.08 -13.76
N LEU A 25 -3.07 15.96 -13.05
CA LEU A 25 -2.52 15.75 -11.71
C LEU A 25 -1.05 15.34 -11.81
N GLU A 26 -0.16 16.23 -11.38
CA GLU A 26 1.29 15.98 -11.37
C GLU A 26 1.70 15.17 -10.12
N ASN A 27 1.06 15.42 -8.98
CA ASN A 27 1.38 14.77 -7.71
C ASN A 27 0.94 13.29 -7.66
N PRO A 28 1.65 12.44 -6.89
CA PRO A 28 1.22 11.08 -6.62
C PRO A 28 -0.18 10.99 -6.04
N VAL A 29 -0.95 9.98 -6.47
CA VAL A 29 -2.30 9.71 -5.94
C VAL A 29 -2.31 8.38 -5.22
N ILE A 30 -2.90 8.35 -4.02
CA ILE A 30 -3.21 7.13 -3.30
C ILE A 30 -4.73 6.99 -3.17
N LEU A 31 -5.27 5.87 -3.63
CA LEU A 31 -6.67 5.51 -3.42
C LEU A 31 -6.79 4.60 -2.19
N VAL A 32 -7.65 4.96 -1.25
CA VAL A 32 -8.03 4.07 -0.15
C VAL A 32 -9.40 3.46 -0.46
N THR A 33 -9.53 2.14 -0.36
CA THR A 33 -10.78 1.42 -0.69
C THR A 33 -11.15 0.38 0.36
N GLY A 34 -12.46 0.17 0.57
CA GLY A 34 -12.98 -0.90 1.43
C GLY A 34 -13.17 -2.25 0.71
N ASN A 35 -12.89 -2.32 -0.60
CA ASN A 35 -12.95 -3.57 -1.36
C ASN A 35 -11.70 -4.40 -1.12
N ASP A 36 -11.86 -5.72 -1.02
CA ASP A 36 -10.71 -6.63 -1.04
C ASP A 36 -10.03 -6.55 -2.42
N ILE A 37 -8.69 -6.51 -2.46
CA ILE A 37 -7.95 -6.35 -3.71
C ILE A 37 -6.99 -7.51 -3.95
N PHE A 38 -6.70 -7.77 -5.23
CA PHE A 38 -5.76 -8.80 -5.66
C PHE A 38 -5.03 -8.39 -6.94
N MET A 39 -4.07 -9.20 -7.36
CA MET A 39 -3.51 -9.19 -8.72
C MET A 39 -3.26 -10.64 -9.17
N ASP A 40 -3.07 -10.87 -10.46
CA ASP A 40 -2.83 -12.22 -10.99
C ASP A 40 -1.73 -12.96 -10.23
N GLY A 41 -2.01 -14.21 -9.85
CA GLY A 41 -1.08 -15.07 -9.12
C GLY A 41 -1.02 -14.81 -7.61
N VAL A 42 -1.71 -13.79 -7.09
CA VAL A 42 -1.74 -13.44 -5.67
C VAL A 42 -3.16 -13.55 -5.12
N ILE A 43 -3.32 -14.16 -3.95
CA ILE A 43 -4.64 -14.40 -3.34
C ILE A 43 -5.29 -13.09 -2.89
N SER A 44 -4.48 -12.15 -2.38
CA SER A 44 -4.89 -10.82 -1.91
C SER A 44 -3.70 -9.92 -1.67
N LEU A 45 -3.95 -8.62 -1.66
CA LEU A 45 -2.95 -7.59 -1.32
C LEU A 45 -3.53 -6.64 -0.25
N PHE A 46 -2.63 -6.03 0.53
CA PHE A 46 -2.99 -4.87 1.36
C PHE A 46 -2.92 -3.58 0.52
N GLY A 47 -1.89 -3.43 -0.31
CA GLY A 47 -1.78 -2.35 -1.28
C GLY A 47 -1.12 -2.79 -2.59
N LEU A 48 -1.12 -1.86 -3.56
CA LEU A 48 -0.33 -1.96 -4.78
C LEU A 48 0.01 -0.57 -5.32
N ALA A 49 1.29 -0.30 -5.48
CA ALA A 49 1.81 0.86 -6.18
C ALA A 49 2.15 0.55 -7.64
N ARG A 50 1.98 1.56 -8.49
CA ARG A 50 2.50 1.57 -9.87
C ARG A 50 3.23 2.89 -10.12
N PRO A 51 4.57 2.90 -10.01
CA PRO A 51 5.38 4.11 -10.22
C PRO A 51 5.16 4.75 -11.60
N SER A 52 4.99 3.94 -12.66
CA SER A 52 4.73 4.46 -14.01
C SER A 52 3.41 5.22 -14.15
N ALA A 53 2.43 4.95 -13.29
CA ALA A 53 1.17 5.69 -13.20
C ALA A 53 1.19 6.78 -12.11
N CYS A 54 2.29 6.89 -11.35
CA CYS A 54 2.44 7.71 -10.16
C CYS A 54 1.18 7.61 -9.26
N ALA A 55 0.75 6.36 -9.03
CA ALA A 55 -0.47 6.03 -8.33
C ALA A 55 -0.34 4.75 -7.52
N ALA A 56 -1.02 4.69 -6.38
CA ALA A 56 -1.15 3.51 -5.54
C ALA A 56 -2.59 3.30 -5.08
N VAL A 57 -2.90 2.08 -4.66
CA VAL A 57 -4.15 1.72 -3.98
C VAL A 57 -3.83 0.97 -2.70
N VAL A 58 -4.56 1.27 -1.62
CA VAL A 58 -4.53 0.52 -0.36
C VAL A 58 -5.95 0.09 -0.02
N SER A 59 -6.12 -1.18 0.31
CA SER A 59 -7.37 -1.75 0.78
C SER A 59 -7.41 -1.80 2.29
N THR A 60 -8.46 -1.25 2.91
CA THR A 60 -8.72 -1.42 4.34
C THR A 60 -9.35 -2.77 4.66
N ARG A 61 -9.81 -3.54 3.66
CA ARG A 61 -10.64 -4.73 3.86
C ARG A 61 -9.97 -5.81 4.71
N ARG A 62 -8.65 -5.92 4.61
CA ARG A 62 -7.82 -6.85 5.39
C ARG A 62 -6.98 -6.14 6.45
N LEU A 63 -7.21 -4.85 6.68
CA LEU A 63 -6.57 -4.11 7.77
C LEU A 63 -7.45 -4.08 9.02
N THR A 64 -8.77 -4.27 8.84
CA THR A 64 -9.73 -4.30 9.94
C THR A 64 -9.66 -5.60 10.72
N ASN A 65 -9.83 -5.49 12.03
CA ASN A 65 -9.91 -6.63 12.93
C ASN A 65 -11.12 -7.53 12.65
N GLU A 66 -12.25 -6.95 12.22
CA GLU A 66 -13.46 -7.67 11.83
C GLU A 66 -13.16 -8.76 10.78
N PHE A 67 -12.24 -8.53 9.83
CA PHE A 67 -11.89 -9.52 8.81
C PHE A 67 -11.30 -10.81 9.41
N TYR A 68 -10.73 -10.71 10.61
CA TYR A 68 -10.05 -11.79 11.33
C TYR A 68 -10.81 -12.24 12.58
N ASP A 69 -12.09 -11.89 12.71
CA ASP A 69 -12.93 -12.21 13.86
C ASP A 69 -12.34 -11.70 15.20
N ARG A 70 -11.64 -10.55 15.15
CA ARG A 70 -11.08 -9.85 16.32
C ARG A 70 -11.97 -8.64 16.67
N ASP A 71 -11.88 -8.20 17.93
CA ASP A 71 -12.58 -6.99 18.38
C ASP A 71 -12.12 -5.77 17.58
N ASP A 72 -13.07 -4.90 17.23
CA ASP A 72 -12.77 -3.69 16.47
C ASP A 72 -11.89 -2.74 17.28
N ASP A 73 -10.88 -2.19 16.61
CA ASP A 73 -9.93 -1.24 17.18
C ASP A 73 -9.52 -0.25 16.08
N GLU A 74 -10.00 0.99 16.22
CA GLU A 74 -9.76 2.06 15.25
C GLU A 74 -8.28 2.47 15.23
N ASP A 75 -7.58 2.42 16.37
CA ASP A 75 -6.17 2.79 16.46
C ASP A 75 -5.29 1.77 15.70
N GLU A 76 -5.63 0.48 15.79
CA GLU A 76 -4.97 -0.57 14.99
C GLU A 76 -5.22 -0.37 13.48
N LEU A 77 -6.46 -0.08 13.08
CA LEU A 77 -6.78 0.21 11.67
C LEU A 77 -6.00 1.40 11.14
N VAL A 78 -5.96 2.51 11.89
CA VAL A 78 -5.22 3.72 11.52
C VAL A 78 -3.72 3.43 11.42
N ASP A 79 -3.17 2.69 12.37
CA ASP A 79 -1.75 2.30 12.36
C ASP A 79 -1.37 1.48 11.13
N ARG A 80 -2.16 0.45 10.83
CA ARG A 80 -1.98 -0.41 9.65
C ARG A 80 -2.12 0.38 8.35
N LEU A 81 -3.14 1.24 8.25
CA LEU A 81 -3.36 2.07 7.08
C LEU A 81 -2.20 3.05 6.85
N VAL A 82 -1.67 3.67 7.90
CA VAL A 82 -0.49 4.54 7.81
C VAL A 82 0.74 3.76 7.34
N LYS A 83 0.99 2.59 7.93
CA LYS A 83 2.14 1.73 7.58
C LYS A 83 2.11 1.25 6.14
N GLU A 84 0.93 0.85 5.66
CA GLU A 84 0.78 0.36 4.30
C GLU A 84 0.76 1.49 3.29
N SER A 85 0.09 2.60 3.60
CA SER A 85 0.12 3.78 2.72
C SER A 85 1.53 4.34 2.56
N ALA A 86 2.31 4.39 3.63
CA ALA A 86 3.72 4.81 3.57
C ALA A 86 4.60 3.82 2.79
N HIS A 87 4.28 2.53 2.82
CA HIS A 87 4.96 1.50 2.02
C HIS A 87 4.71 1.73 0.52
N GLU A 88 3.46 1.89 0.13
CA GLU A 88 3.10 2.13 -1.27
C GLU A 88 3.63 3.47 -1.79
N VAL A 89 3.59 4.53 -0.98
CA VAL A 89 4.25 5.80 -1.34
C VAL A 89 5.75 5.59 -1.51
N GLY A 90 6.38 4.79 -0.65
CA GLY A 90 7.79 4.42 -0.78
C GLY A 90 8.11 3.83 -2.16
N HIS A 91 7.26 2.95 -2.67
CA HIS A 91 7.40 2.44 -4.04
C HIS A 91 7.26 3.53 -5.11
N LEU A 92 6.33 4.48 -4.95
CA LEU A 92 6.15 5.59 -5.90
C LEU A 92 7.37 6.50 -5.98
N ILE A 93 8.15 6.62 -4.91
CA ILE A 93 9.41 7.38 -4.87
C ILE A 93 10.65 6.51 -5.11
N GLY A 94 10.46 5.28 -5.60
CA GLY A 94 11.55 4.42 -6.09
C GLY A 94 12.23 3.53 -5.04
N LEU A 95 11.62 3.30 -3.88
CA LEU A 95 12.14 2.33 -2.91
C LEU A 95 11.63 0.92 -3.25
N ASP A 96 12.53 -0.05 -3.24
CA ASP A 96 12.19 -1.47 -3.29
C ASP A 96 11.85 -2.03 -1.90
N HIS A 97 11.34 -3.26 -1.87
CA HIS A 97 11.14 -3.98 -0.62
C HIS A 97 12.44 -4.09 0.20
N CYS A 98 12.28 -3.99 1.52
CA CYS A 98 13.34 -4.14 2.51
C CYS A 98 13.27 -5.51 3.19
N THR A 99 14.41 -6.03 3.62
CA THR A 99 14.51 -7.28 4.39
C THR A 99 14.38 -7.07 5.89
N THR A 100 14.43 -5.82 6.38
CA THR A 100 14.28 -5.49 7.81
C THR A 100 12.80 -5.52 8.20
N PRO A 101 12.34 -6.47 9.04
CA PRO A 101 10.90 -6.67 9.29
C PRO A 101 10.18 -5.48 9.92
N GLU A 102 10.92 -4.63 10.65
CA GLU A 102 10.35 -3.44 11.30
C GLU A 102 10.31 -2.21 10.38
N CYS A 103 10.91 -2.27 9.19
CA CYS A 103 10.95 -1.15 8.25
C CYS A 103 9.62 -1.01 7.52
N ILE A 104 9.18 0.23 7.25
CA ILE A 104 8.01 0.51 6.40
C ILE A 104 8.07 -0.21 5.05
N MET A 105 9.26 -0.34 4.45
CA MET A 105 9.44 -1.02 3.16
C MET A 105 9.48 -2.55 3.25
N TYR A 106 9.32 -3.16 4.43
CA TYR A 106 9.13 -4.62 4.50
C TYR A 106 7.84 -5.01 3.79
N ASN A 107 7.86 -6.08 3.00
CA ASN A 107 6.69 -6.62 2.28
C ASN A 107 5.88 -7.54 3.21
N PRO A 108 4.72 -7.11 3.72
CA PRO A 108 3.92 -7.92 4.62
C PRO A 108 3.08 -8.95 3.84
N LEU A 109 3.21 -10.23 4.20
CA LEU A 109 2.38 -11.30 3.61
C LEU A 109 1.16 -11.63 4.48
N THR A 110 1.22 -11.26 5.75
CA THR A 110 0.18 -11.48 6.76
C THR A 110 -0.11 -10.21 7.55
N LEU A 111 -1.21 -10.20 8.31
CA LEU A 111 -1.52 -9.07 9.20
C LEU A 111 -0.44 -8.94 10.29
N ASP A 112 0.06 -10.06 10.81
CA ASP A 112 1.11 -10.05 11.84
C ASP A 112 2.44 -9.48 11.30
N ASP A 113 2.76 -9.71 10.02
CA ASP A 113 3.89 -9.05 9.35
C ASP A 113 3.70 -7.53 9.29
N LEU A 114 2.49 -7.08 8.97
CA LEU A 114 2.14 -5.65 8.91
C LEU A 114 2.19 -5.02 10.30
N ASP A 115 1.68 -5.70 11.32
CA ASP A 115 1.69 -5.24 12.71
C ASP A 115 3.12 -5.14 13.25
N ARG A 116 4.03 -6.02 12.81
CA ARG A 116 5.46 -5.99 13.16
C ARG A 116 6.21 -4.78 12.59
N LYS A 117 5.77 -4.21 11.46
CA LYS A 117 6.37 -2.96 10.92
C LYS A 117 6.27 -1.86 11.99
N LYS A 118 7.24 -0.95 12.02
CA LYS A 118 7.15 0.31 12.77
C LYS A 118 6.88 1.45 11.80
N ARG A 119 6.42 2.60 12.30
CA ARG A 119 6.30 3.85 11.50
C ARG A 119 7.68 4.47 11.27
N TRP A 120 8.58 3.69 10.68
CA TRP A 120 10.00 3.95 10.62
C TRP A 120 10.61 3.37 9.34
N PHE A 121 11.41 4.17 8.65
CA PHE A 121 12.30 3.68 7.59
C PHE A 121 13.63 3.30 8.24
N CYS A 122 14.15 2.12 7.93
CA CYS A 122 15.50 1.75 8.36
C CYS A 122 16.56 2.71 7.76
N PRO A 123 17.78 2.77 8.32
CA PRO A 123 18.79 3.73 7.87
C PRO A 123 19.02 3.68 6.35
N ASP A 124 19.07 2.47 5.77
CA ASP A 124 19.25 2.28 4.32
C ASP A 124 18.09 2.84 3.50
N CYS A 125 16.84 2.56 3.90
CA CYS A 125 15.66 3.10 3.21
C CYS A 125 15.52 4.61 3.42
N GLN A 126 15.89 5.11 4.59
CA GLN A 126 15.90 6.54 4.87
C GLN A 126 16.91 7.27 3.98
N GLU A 127 18.13 6.75 3.84
CA GLU A 127 19.12 7.33 2.95
C GLU A 127 18.64 7.34 1.49
N LYS A 128 18.04 6.24 1.03
CA LYS A 128 17.47 6.16 -0.34
C LYS A 128 16.34 7.17 -0.55
N ARG A 129 15.41 7.28 0.40
CA ARG A 129 14.30 8.23 0.39
C ARG A 129 14.81 9.67 0.32
N ASP A 130 15.78 10.01 1.15
CA ASP A 130 16.31 11.37 1.23
C ASP A 130 17.04 11.76 -0.08
N ARG A 131 17.69 10.81 -0.75
CA ARG A 131 18.24 11.03 -2.11
C ARG A 131 17.15 11.24 -3.16
N ALA A 132 16.05 10.51 -3.08
CA ALA A 132 14.91 10.67 -4.01
C ALA A 132 14.23 12.03 -3.86
N ALA A 133 14.13 12.56 -2.63
CA ALA A 133 13.51 13.86 -2.34
C ALA A 133 14.33 15.08 -2.80
N ILE A 134 15.62 14.92 -3.11
CA ILE A 134 16.51 16.00 -3.58
C ILE A 134 16.53 16.10 -5.12
N ALA A 135 15.91 15.15 -5.82
CA ALA A 135 15.92 15.08 -7.28
C ALA A 135 14.74 15.80 -7.97
N ASP A 136 13.80 16.37 -7.21
CA ASP A 136 12.77 17.33 -7.64
C ASP A 136 13.27 18.79 -7.45
#